data_AF-A0A259HID2-F1
#
_entry.id   AF-A0A259HID2-F1
#
_cell.length_a   1.000
_cell.length_b   1.000
_cell.length_c   1.000
_cell.angle_alpha   90.00
_cell.angle_beta   90.00
_cell.angle_gamma   90.00
#
_symmetry.space_group_name_H-M   'P 1'
#
loop_
_entity.id
_entity.type
_entity.pdbx_description
1 polymer ?
#
loop_
_entity_poly.entity_id
_entity_poly.type
_entity_poly.pdbx_seq_one_letter_code
_entity_poly.pdbx_strand_id
1 'polypeptide(L)'
;FCSVAGQRTWTFMVYLNDVEAGGATRFKVIDKTIQPERGKLVCWNNRRADGSGNPCTLHHAMKVRKGLKYVITKWYREKAWG
;
A
#
# COMPACT_ATOMS: atom_id res chain seq x y z
N PHE A 1 -7.14 -3.20 19.94
CA PHE A 1 -7.48 -2.55 18.66
C PHE A 1 -6.26 -1.99 17.89
N CYS A 2 -5.46 -1.07 18.44
CA CYS A 2 -4.06 -0.84 18.03
C CYS A 2 -3.08 -0.97 19.20
N SER A 3 -3.56 -0.73 20.42
CA SER A 3 -2.82 -0.88 21.69
C SER A 3 -2.29 -2.31 21.93
N VAL A 4 -2.99 -3.32 21.43
CA VAL A 4 -2.65 -4.74 21.66
C VAL A 4 -1.72 -5.29 20.58
N ALA A 5 -2.10 -5.13 19.30
CA ALA A 5 -1.36 -5.69 18.17
C ALA A 5 -0.20 -4.80 17.65
N GLY A 6 -0.06 -3.60 18.21
CA GLY A 6 0.99 -2.64 17.81
C GLY A 6 0.73 -1.97 16.45
N GLN A 7 1.79 -1.35 15.93
CA GLN A 7 1.76 -0.63 14.65
C GLN A 7 1.66 -1.59 13.45
N ARG A 8 1.25 -1.04 12.30
CA ARG A 8 1.33 -1.76 11.03
C ARG A 8 2.79 -1.85 10.60
N THR A 9 3.24 -3.05 10.24
CA THR A 9 4.62 -3.30 9.79
C THR A 9 4.63 -3.32 8.27
N TRP A 10 4.18 -4.41 7.65
CA TRP A 10 4.11 -4.53 6.20
C TRP A 10 2.71 -4.28 5.66
N THR A 11 2.67 -3.68 4.47
CA THR A 11 1.46 -3.61 3.65
C THR A 11 1.72 -4.37 2.35
N PHE A 12 0.78 -5.22 1.99
CA PHE A 12 0.74 -5.93 0.71
C PHE A 12 -0.53 -5.51 -0.01
N MET A 13 -0.40 -4.97 -1.21
CA MET A 13 -1.52 -4.53 -2.03
C MET A 13 -1.44 -5.17 -3.41
N VAL A 14 -2.50 -5.86 -3.82
CA VAL A 14 -2.59 -6.51 -5.14
C VAL A 14 -3.64 -5.81 -5.98
N TYR A 15 -3.30 -5.50 -7.23
CA TYR A 15 -4.29 -5.05 -8.22
C TYR A 15 -5.02 -6.26 -8.81
N LEU A 16 -6.35 -6.25 -8.76
CA LEU A 16 -7.17 -7.40 -9.20
C LEU A 16 -7.58 -7.31 -10.67
N ASN A 17 -7.41 -6.16 -11.30
CA ASN A 17 -7.74 -5.91 -12.68
C ASN A 17 -6.83 -4.85 -13.31
N ASP A 18 -6.77 -4.84 -14.64
CA ASP A 18 -6.19 -3.76 -15.41
C ASP A 18 -7.14 -2.55 -15.40
N VAL A 19 -6.58 -1.34 -15.35
CA VAL A 19 -7.35 -0.09 -15.32
C VAL A 19 -7.11 0.65 -16.64
N GLU A 20 -8.19 1.05 -17.31
CA GLU A 20 -8.10 1.67 -18.64
C GLU A 20 -7.32 2.99 -18.64
N ALA A 21 -7.55 3.86 -17.64
CA ALA A 21 -6.78 5.10 -17.51
C ALA A 21 -6.71 5.61 -16.06
N GLY A 22 -5.52 6.03 -15.62
CA GLY A 22 -5.29 6.56 -14.27
C GLY A 22 -5.20 5.44 -13.22
N GLY A 23 -5.60 5.73 -11.98
CA GLY A 23 -5.65 4.70 -10.92
C GLY A 23 -4.30 4.26 -10.36
N ALA A 24 -3.19 4.92 -10.73
CA ALA A 24 -1.88 4.64 -10.18
C ALA A 24 -1.82 4.77 -8.64
N THR A 25 -0.91 4.07 -7.99
CA THR A 25 -0.56 4.33 -6.59
C THR A 25 0.72 5.15 -6.55
N ARG A 26 0.65 6.36 -6.00
CA ARG A 26 1.78 7.29 -5.93
C ARG A 26 2.35 7.32 -4.53
N PHE A 27 3.65 7.08 -4.41
CA PHE A 27 4.46 7.29 -3.21
C PHE A 27 5.14 8.65 -3.33
N LYS A 28 4.61 9.64 -2.62
CA LYS A 28 4.98 11.06 -2.81
C LYS A 28 6.44 11.33 -2.45
N VAL A 29 6.91 10.77 -1.33
CA VAL A 29 8.20 11.12 -0.73
C VAL A 29 9.38 10.55 -1.53
N ILE A 30 9.20 9.41 -2.20
CA ILE A 30 10.23 8.76 -3.03
C ILE A 30 10.02 8.99 -4.52
N ASP A 31 9.09 9.87 -4.88
CA ASP A 31 8.66 10.17 -6.25
C ASP A 31 8.45 8.94 -7.15
N LYS A 32 7.81 7.91 -6.58
CA LYS A 32 7.53 6.65 -7.29
C LYS A 32 6.05 6.52 -7.57
N THR A 33 5.71 6.23 -8.83
CA THR A 33 4.34 5.98 -9.27
C THR A 33 4.24 4.58 -9.83
N ILE A 34 3.30 3.78 -9.31
CA ILE A 34 3.08 2.40 -9.73
C ILE A 34 1.75 2.32 -10.47
N GLN A 35 1.81 1.90 -11.74
CA GLN A 35 0.63 1.70 -12.56
C GLN A 35 -0.08 0.39 -12.20
N PRO A 36 -1.42 0.40 -12.16
CA PRO A 36 -2.20 -0.81 -11.92
C PRO A 36 -2.01 -1.79 -13.08
N GLU A 37 -1.79 -3.06 -12.73
CA GLU A 37 -1.69 -4.16 -13.68
C GLU A 37 -2.19 -5.40 -12.95
N ARG A 38 -3.10 -6.15 -13.57
CA ARG A 38 -3.74 -7.30 -12.93
C ARG A 38 -2.70 -8.29 -12.41
N GLY A 39 -2.82 -8.67 -11.15
CA GLY A 39 -1.90 -9.59 -10.48
C GLY A 39 -0.64 -8.93 -9.91
N LYS A 40 -0.35 -7.66 -10.23
CA LYS A 40 0.80 -6.96 -9.66
C LYS A 40 0.64 -6.76 -8.16
N LEU A 41 1.60 -7.29 -7.40
CA LEU A 41 1.75 -7.07 -5.98
C LEU A 41 2.70 -5.89 -5.73
N VAL A 42 2.28 -4.97 -4.86
CA VAL A 42 3.10 -3.92 -4.30
C VAL A 42 3.21 -4.16 -2.80
N CYS A 43 4.45 -4.28 -2.30
CA CYS A 43 4.71 -4.44 -0.88
C CYS A 43 5.68 -3.37 -0.37
N TRP A 44 5.47 -2.94 0.88
CA TRP A 44 6.36 -2.00 1.56
C TRP A 44 6.29 -2.15 3.07
N ASN A 45 7.36 -1.75 3.75
CA ASN A 45 7.43 -1.70 5.21
C ASN A 45 7.18 -0.26 5.71
N ASN A 46 6.10 -0.10 6.47
CA ASN A 46 5.69 1.16 7.10
C ASN A 46 6.60 1.57 8.26
N ARG A 47 7.60 0.75 8.63
CA ARG A 47 8.59 1.03 9.68
C ARG A 47 10.01 0.99 9.15
N ARG A 48 10.88 1.74 9.80
CA ARG A 48 12.34 1.63 9.67
C ARG A 48 12.88 0.53 10.58
N ALA A 49 14.15 0.18 10.39
CA ALA A 49 14.83 -0.84 11.21
C ALA A 49 14.89 -0.44 12.70
N ASP A 50 14.92 0.86 13.01
CA ASP A 50 14.87 1.41 14.38
C ASP A 50 13.46 1.37 15.00
N GLY A 51 12.46 0.87 14.28
CA GLY A 51 11.07 0.77 14.73
C GLY A 51 10.24 2.04 14.57
N SER A 52 10.81 3.16 14.14
CA SER A 52 10.07 4.39 13.84
C SER A 52 9.23 4.25 12.56
N GLY A 53 8.21 5.10 12.40
CA GLY A 53 7.41 5.14 11.17
C GLY A 53 8.26 5.55 9.96
N ASN A 54 8.02 4.95 8.80
CA ASN A 54 8.75 5.22 7.57
C ASN A 54 8.04 6.29 6.72
N PRO A 55 8.52 7.55 6.66
CA PRO A 55 7.84 8.60 5.89
C PRO A 55 7.86 8.35 4.38
N CYS A 56 8.85 7.57 3.89
CA CYS A 56 8.97 7.22 2.48
C CYS A 56 7.77 6.43 1.94
N THR A 57 6.97 5.84 2.83
CA THR A 57 5.80 5.06 2.45
C THR A 57 4.51 5.87 2.39
N LEU A 58 4.56 7.21 2.52
CA LEU A 58 3.38 8.06 2.34
C LEU A 58 2.89 7.94 0.89
N HIS A 59 1.68 7.40 0.73
CA HIS A 59 1.10 7.09 -0.58
C HIS A 59 -0.38 7.41 -0.66
N HIS A 60 -0.88 7.57 -1.88
CA HIS A 60 -2.31 7.65 -2.18
C HIS A 60 -2.65 7.00 -3.52
N ALA A 61 -3.92 6.66 -3.70
CA ALA A 61 -4.46 6.29 -4.99
C ALA A 61 -4.72 7.56 -5.83
N MET A 62 -4.16 7.59 -7.03
CA MET A 62 -4.47 8.60 -8.04
C MET A 62 -5.86 8.36 -8.62
N LYS A 63 -6.51 9.43 -9.10
CA LYS A 63 -7.83 9.37 -9.74
C LYS A 63 -7.87 8.33 -10.86
N VAL A 64 -8.88 7.47 -10.87
CA VAL A 64 -9.25 6.65 -12.04
C VAL A 64 -9.93 7.57 -13.04
N ARG A 65 -9.37 7.68 -14.24
CA ARG A 65 -9.90 8.54 -15.31
C ARG A 65 -10.87 7.78 -16.22
N LYS A 66 -10.68 6.46 -16.38
CA LYS A 66 -11.57 5.58 -17.14
C LYS A 66 -11.48 4.15 -16.60
N GLY A 67 -12.60 3.42 -16.64
CA GLY A 67 -12.73 2.06 -16.11
C GLY A 67 -12.91 2.02 -14.59
N LEU A 68 -12.51 0.90 -13.99
CA LEU A 68 -12.65 0.62 -12.55
C LEU A 68 -11.33 0.09 -11.99
N LYS A 69 -11.08 0.29 -10.70
CA LYS A 69 -9.90 -0.20 -10.00
C LYS A 69 -10.31 -1.02 -8.79
N TYR A 70 -9.91 -2.28 -8.77
CA TYR A 70 -10.10 -3.20 -7.65
C TYR A 70 -8.76 -3.58 -7.05
N VAL A 71 -8.67 -3.52 -5.71
CA VAL A 71 -7.47 -3.91 -4.97
C VAL A 71 -7.83 -4.71 -3.74
N ILE A 72 -6.97 -5.67 -3.37
CA ILE A 72 -6.97 -6.25 -2.02
C ILE A 72 -5.74 -5.72 -1.29
N THR A 73 -5.93 -5.29 -0.05
CA THR A 73 -4.83 -4.82 0.82
C THR A 73 -4.80 -5.64 2.09
N LYS A 74 -3.64 -6.23 2.39
CA LYS A 74 -3.35 -6.89 3.66
C LYS A 74 -2.36 -6.05 4.45
N TRP A 75 -2.75 -5.72 5.68
CA TRP A 75 -1.84 -5.12 6.66
C TRP A 75 -1.38 -6.18 7.65
N TYR A 76 -0.08 -6.21 7.89
CA TYR A 76 0.55 -6.99 8.93
C TYR A 76 0.83 -6.11 10.15
N ARG A 77 0.81 -6.73 11.32
CA ARG A 77 0.97 -6.06 12.62
C ARG A 77 2.26 -6.54 13.28
N GLU A 78 2.76 -5.74 14.21
CA GLU A 78 3.96 -6.04 14.99
C GLU A 78 3.79 -7.24 15.92
N LYS A 79 2.61 -7.37 16.53
CA LYS A 79 2.29 -8.47 17.44
C LYS A 79 1.18 -9.33 16.85
N ALA A 80 1.14 -10.59 17.26
CA ALA A 80 0.07 -11.51 16.91
C ALA A 80 -1.29 -10.90 17.28
N TRP A 81 -2.28 -11.18 16.45
CA TRP A 81 -3.66 -10.84 16.78
C TRP A 81 -4.14 -11.83 17.84
N GLY A 82 -4.84 -11.33 18.86
CA GLY A 82 -5.38 -12.09 19.98
C GLY A 82 -6.84 -11.74 20.18
#